data_AF-A0A8T8CWS8-F1
#
_entry.id   AF-A0A8T8CWS8-F1
#
_cell.length_a   1.000
_cell.length_b   1.000
_cell.length_c   1.000
_cell.angle_alpha   90.00
_cell.angle_beta   90.00
_cell.angle_gamma   90.00
#
_symmetry.space_group_name_H-M   'P 1'
#
loop_
_entity.id
_entity.type
_entity.pdbx_description
1 polymer ?
#
loop_
_entity_poly.entity_id
_entity_poly.type
_entity_poly.pdbx_seq_one_letter_code
_entity_poly.pdbx_strand_id
1 'polypeptide(L)'
;MAVKIGDEVTLTVTILKVLDNGMSSVSIPSYNFPFSIDTPKRTRAGQKVEITGFVTRVDDENGKVTVRIEGAGLVTADVETVVHEPAPRVRQSR
;
A
#
# COMPACT_ATOMS: atom_id res chain seq x y z
N MET A 1 -1.80 -14.38 10.14
CA MET A 1 -0.61 -13.55 10.40
C MET A 1 -1.09 -12.32 11.16
N ALA A 2 -0.41 -11.91 12.22
CA ALA A 2 -0.79 -10.70 12.96
C ALA A 2 0.13 -9.56 12.51
N VAL A 3 -0.44 -8.56 11.86
CA VAL A 3 0.25 -7.32 11.48
C VAL A 3 0.37 -6.44 12.72
N LYS A 4 1.54 -5.85 12.95
CA LYS A 4 1.79 -4.97 14.11
C LYS A 4 2.15 -3.56 13.66
N ILE A 5 1.95 -2.61 14.57
CA ILE A 5 2.45 -1.23 14.39
C ILE A 5 3.98 -1.28 14.25
N GLY A 6 4.49 -0.62 13.21
CA GLY A 6 5.91 -0.62 12.84
C GLY A 6 6.29 -1.65 11.78
N ASP A 7 5.40 -2.59 11.43
CA ASP A 7 5.65 -3.54 10.35
C ASP A 7 5.62 -2.83 8.99
N GLU A 8 6.55 -3.21 8.11
CA GLU A 8 6.49 -2.84 6.70
C GLU A 8 5.57 -3.82 5.97
N VAL A 9 4.62 -3.28 5.23
CA VAL A 9 3.61 -4.05 4.51
C VAL A 9 3.45 -3.54 3.09
N THR A 10 3.04 -4.45 2.21
CA THR A 10 2.82 -4.19 0.80
C THR A 10 1.32 -4.26 0.50
N LEU A 11 0.81 -3.19 -0.10
CA LEU A 11 -0.58 -3.01 -0.53
C LEU A 11 -0.66 -3.08 -2.04
N THR A 12 -1.59 -3.88 -2.55
CA THR A 12 -1.92 -3.85 -3.99
C THR A 12 -3.01 -2.83 -4.25
N VAL A 13 -2.70 -1.81 -5.04
CA VAL A 13 -3.65 -0.75 -5.42
C VAL A 13 -3.84 -0.73 -6.94
N THR A 14 -4.98 -0.23 -7.41
CA THR A 14 -5.28 -0.14 -8.84
C THR A 14 -5.19 1.32 -9.29
N ILE A 15 -4.37 1.62 -10.29
CA ILE A 15 -4.34 2.95 -10.89
C ILE A 15 -5.68 3.24 -11.56
N LEU A 16 -6.40 4.24 -11.08
CA LEU A 16 -7.61 4.74 -11.71
C LEU A 16 -7.26 5.74 -12.82
N LYS A 17 -6.35 6.67 -12.53
CA LYS A 17 -5.97 7.74 -13.47
C LYS A 17 -4.55 8.22 -13.17
N VAL A 18 -3.76 8.43 -14.21
CA VAL A 18 -2.49 9.16 -14.11
C VAL A 18 -2.78 10.65 -14.29
N LEU A 19 -2.27 11.47 -13.38
CA LEU A 19 -2.42 12.93 -13.39
C LEU A 19 -1.16 13.56 -13.99
N ASP A 20 -1.33 14.71 -14.65
CA ASP A 20 -0.25 15.39 -15.39
C ASP A 20 0.83 16.00 -14.49
N ASN A 21 0.58 16.04 -13.17
CA ASN A 21 1.51 16.54 -12.15
C ASN A 21 2.45 15.46 -11.59
N GLY A 22 2.50 14.28 -12.23
CA GLY A 22 3.33 13.16 -11.75
C GLY A 22 2.66 12.32 -10.66
N MET A 23 1.42 12.61 -10.27
CA MET A 23 0.65 11.81 -9.31
C MET A 23 -0.30 10.85 -10.04
N SER A 24 -0.69 9.76 -9.39
CA SER A 24 -1.70 8.83 -9.88
C SER A 24 -2.79 8.65 -8.83
N SER A 25 -4.04 8.79 -9.24
CA SER A 25 -5.18 8.38 -8.42
C SER A 25 -5.29 6.87 -8.45
N VAL A 26 -5.37 6.26 -7.28
CA VAL A 26 -5.45 4.83 -7.07
C VAL A 26 -6.68 4.47 -6.27
N SER A 27 -7.23 3.30 -6.57
CA SER A 27 -8.24 2.62 -5.76
C SER A 27 -7.52 1.61 -4.88
N ILE A 28 -7.81 1.66 -3.60
CA ILE A 28 -7.30 0.75 -2.59
C ILE A 28 -8.48 -0.12 -2.19
N PRO A 29 -8.35 -1.46 -2.24
CA PRO A 29 -9.40 -2.36 -1.76
C PRO A 29 -9.85 -1.94 -0.36
N SER A 30 -11.16 -1.85 -0.17
CA SER A 30 -11.80 -1.46 1.11
C SER A 30 -11.63 -0.01 1.55
N TYR A 31 -11.07 0.84 0.69
CA TYR A 31 -11.03 2.29 0.87
C TYR A 31 -11.98 2.97 -0.13
N ASN A 32 -12.99 3.66 0.38
CA ASN A 32 -14.07 4.21 -0.44
C ASN A 32 -13.69 5.48 -1.21
N PHE A 33 -12.55 6.10 -0.90
CA PHE A 33 -12.11 7.35 -1.52
C PHE A 33 -10.88 7.12 -2.39
N PRO A 34 -10.81 7.71 -3.60
CA PRO A 34 -9.59 7.66 -4.39
C PRO A 34 -8.44 8.30 -3.62
N PHE A 35 -7.29 7.64 -3.61
CA PHE A 35 -6.07 8.13 -2.97
C PHE A 35 -5.05 8.53 -4.05
N SER A 36 -4.24 9.56 -3.81
CA SER A 36 -3.23 10.00 -4.78
C SER A 36 -1.85 9.61 -4.30
N ILE A 37 -1.09 8.91 -5.14
CA ILE A 37 0.30 8.52 -4.87
C ILE A 37 1.22 9.10 -5.95
N ASP A 38 2.52 9.17 -5.68
CA ASP A 38 3.51 9.40 -6.73
C ASP A 38 3.37 8.32 -7.81
N THR A 39 3.30 8.73 -9.09
CA THR A 39 3.11 7.79 -10.19
C THR A 39 4.29 6.85 -10.28
N PRO A 40 4.09 5.53 -10.08
CA PRO A 40 5.17 4.58 -10.27
C PRO A 40 5.63 4.61 -11.73
N LYS A 41 6.91 4.28 -11.99
CA LYS A 41 7.45 4.38 -13.36
C LYS A 41 6.69 3.46 -14.31
N ARG A 42 6.31 4.00 -15.48
CA ARG A 42 5.68 3.28 -16.60
C ARG A 42 4.28 2.74 -16.29
N THR A 43 3.58 3.32 -15.33
CA THR A 43 2.23 2.86 -14.96
C THR A 43 1.14 3.44 -15.86
N ARG A 44 0.07 2.67 -16.11
CA ARG A 44 -1.11 3.10 -16.89
C ARG A 44 -2.39 2.92 -16.07
N ALA A 45 -3.44 3.65 -16.44
CA ALA A 45 -4.77 3.44 -15.86
C ALA A 45 -5.23 1.98 -16.06
N GLY A 46 -5.85 1.41 -15.02
CA GLY A 46 -6.27 0.01 -14.95
C GLY A 46 -5.19 -0.97 -14.47
N GLN A 47 -3.94 -0.52 -14.32
CA GLN A 47 -2.86 -1.38 -13.85
C GLN A 47 -2.90 -1.52 -12.32
N LYS A 48 -2.65 -2.74 -11.83
CA LYS A 48 -2.39 -2.99 -10.41
C LYS A 48 -0.92 -2.75 -10.12
N VAL A 49 -0.63 -2.04 -9.03
CA VAL A 49 0.71 -1.77 -8.54
C VAL A 49 0.80 -2.06 -7.06
N GLU A 50 1.99 -2.44 -6.63
CA GLU A 50 2.32 -2.65 -5.23
C GLU A 50 2.92 -1.36 -4.68
N ILE A 51 2.42 -0.93 -3.52
CA ILE A 51 2.97 0.17 -2.74
C ILE A 51 3.37 -0.36 -1.38
N THR A 52 4.55 0.03 -0.90
CA THR A 52 5.06 -0.33 0.42
C THR A 52 4.78 0.79 1.40
N GLY A 53 4.63 0.44 2.67
CA GLY A 53 4.59 1.41 3.75
C GLY A 53 4.56 0.78 5.13
N PHE A 54 4.58 1.64 6.15
CA PHE A 54 4.69 1.20 7.54
C PHE A 54 3.35 1.28 8.24
N VAL A 55 3.00 0.24 8.98
CA VAL A 55 1.76 0.20 9.76
C VAL A 55 1.86 1.19 10.92
N THR A 56 0.96 2.16 10.97
CA THR A 56 0.87 3.15 12.05
C THR A 56 -0.26 2.88 13.02
N ARG A 57 -1.29 2.12 12.60
CA ARG A 57 -2.42 1.72 13.44
C ARG A 57 -2.94 0.36 13.00
N VAL A 58 -3.32 -0.46 13.97
CA VAL A 58 -4.05 -1.71 13.76
C VAL A 58 -5.38 -1.58 14.52
N ASP A 59 -6.47 -1.88 13.84
CA ASP A 59 -7.83 -1.90 14.36
C ASP A 59 -8.34 -3.33 14.22
N ASP A 60 -8.04 -4.15 15.22
CA ASP A 60 -8.38 -5.58 15.23
C ASP A 60 -9.89 -5.81 15.31
N GLU A 61 -10.65 -4.89 15.91
CA GLU A 61 -12.11 -4.99 16.04
C GLU A 61 -12.80 -4.89 14.68
N ASN A 62 -12.32 -3.98 13.82
CA ASN A 62 -12.88 -3.77 12.48
C ASN A 62 -12.08 -4.46 11.38
N GLY A 63 -10.99 -5.18 11.71
CA GLY A 63 -10.12 -5.84 10.74
C GLY A 63 -9.39 -4.87 9.81
N LYS A 64 -9.07 -3.65 10.28
CA LYS A 64 -8.47 -2.58 9.47
C LYS A 64 -7.07 -2.25 9.94
N VAL A 65 -6.24 -1.82 9.01
CA VAL A 65 -4.89 -1.32 9.28
C VAL A 65 -4.69 0.02 8.60
N THR A 66 -4.04 0.95 9.31
CA THR A 66 -3.58 2.20 8.72
C THR A 66 -2.10 2.10 8.44
N VAL A 67 -1.74 2.32 7.19
CA VAL A 67 -0.37 2.26 6.67
C VAL A 67 0.05 3.65 6.22
N ARG A 68 1.25 4.07 6.60
CA ARG A 68 1.89 5.28 6.11
C ARG A 68 2.71 4.95 4.86
N ILE A 69 2.27 5.50 3.74
CA ILE A 69 2.95 5.44 2.45
C ILE A 69 3.81 6.69 2.30
N GLU A 70 5.10 6.50 2.06
CA GLU A 70 5.99 7.63 1.76
C GLU A 70 5.54 8.34 0.47
N GLY A 71 5.52 9.67 0.49
CA GLY A 71 5.08 10.49 -0.66
C GLY A 71 3.56 10.62 -0.83
N ALA A 72 2.75 9.83 -0.12
CA ALA A 72 1.28 9.85 -0.31
C ALA A 72 0.47 10.08 0.97
N GLY A 73 0.98 9.68 2.14
CA GLY A 73 0.32 9.92 3.44
C GLY A 73 -0.22 8.66 4.10
N LEU A 74 -1.31 8.79 4.84
CA LEU A 74 -1.93 7.68 5.60
C LEU A 74 -3.07 7.05 4.80
N VAL A 75 -3.07 5.72 4.71
CA VAL A 75 -4.08 4.91 4.04
C VAL A 75 -4.65 3.92 5.02
N THR A 76 -5.97 3.76 5.05
CA THR A 76 -6.63 2.67 5.79
C THR A 76 -7.14 1.61 4.82
N ALA A 77 -6.72 0.37 5.01
CA ALA A 77 -7.12 -0.78 4.22
C ALA A 77 -7.48 -1.96 5.14
N ASP A 78 -8.09 -3.00 4.59
CA ASP A 78 -8.39 -4.21 5.37
C ASP A 78 -7.12 -5.03 5.58
N VAL A 79 -6.99 -5.63 6.76
CA VAL A 79 -5.80 -6.41 7.15
C VAL A 79 -5.55 -7.62 6.24
N GLU A 80 -6.58 -8.11 5.55
CA GLU A 80 -6.47 -9.21 4.59
C GLU A 80 -5.85 -8.78 3.24
N THR A 81 -5.84 -7.48 2.97
CA THR A 81 -5.35 -6.90 1.71
C THR A 81 -3.89 -6.48 1.78
N VAL A 82 -3.32 -6.43 2.99
CA VAL A 82 -1.89 -6.21 3.22
C VAL A 82 -1.15 -7.53 3.18
N VAL A 83 -0.05 -7.56 2.44
CA VAL A 83 0.91 -8.65 2.51
C VAL A 83 2.06 -8.18 3.37
N HIS A 84 2.39 -8.94 4.43
CA HIS A 84 3.64 -8.73 5.15
C HIS A 84 4.75 -9.10 4.19
N GLU A 85 5.51 -8.12 3.71
CA GLU A 85 6.66 -8.45 2.88
C GLU A 85 7.75 -8.94 3.85
N PRO A 86 8.11 -10.24 3.84
CA PRO A 86 9.31 -10.63 4.55
C PRO A 86 10.45 -9.89 3.87
N ALA A 87 11.18 -9.07 4.62
CA ALA A 87 12.40 -8.40 4.19
C ALA A 87 13.15 -9.30 3.19
N PRO A 88 13.63 -8.76 2.05
CA PRO A 88 14.13 -9.57 0.95
C PRO A 88 15.06 -10.62 1.53
N ARG A 89 14.76 -11.91 1.31
CA ARG A 89 15.65 -12.99 1.71
C ARG A 89 16.97 -12.74 1.02
N VAL A 90 17.89 -12.05 1.70
CA VAL A 90 19.29 -12.01 1.34
C VAL A 90 19.66 -13.47 1.25
N ARG A 91 19.90 -13.96 0.02
CA ARG A 91 20.58 -15.23 -0.17
C ARG A 91 21.88 -15.09 0.60
N GLN A 92 21.93 -15.63 1.82
CA GLN A 92 23.17 -15.97 2.47
C GLN A 92 23.79 -17.04 1.55
N SER A 93 24.59 -16.56 0.61
CA SER A 93 25.51 -17.40 -0.14
C SER A 93 26.56 -17.84 0.87
N ARG A 94 26.58 -19.14 1.09
CA ARG A 94 27.59 -19.85 1.87
C ARG A 94 28.81 -20.10 1.01
#